data_AF-A0A9X8VFZ3-F1
#
_entry.id   AF-A0A9X8VFZ3-F1
#
_cell.length_a   1.000
_cell.length_b   1.000
_cell.length_c   1.000
_cell.angle_alpha   90.00
_cell.angle_beta   90.00
_cell.angle_gamma   90.00
#
_symmetry.space_group_name_H-M   'P 1'
#
loop_
_entity.id
_entity.type
_entity.pdbx_description
1 polymer ?
#
loop_
_entity_poly.entity_id
_entity_poly.type
_entity_poly.pdbx_seq_one_letter_code
_entity_poly.pdbx_strand_id
1 'polypeptide(L)'
;REQFEVRRGAEHIYQQVSKSAWPAGIEYWQPLFFSQPLPSLFSYLPANTLIVNTGDLEGAAERFWQDVNQRYESRRVDPMRPLLAPDTLWLRVDALFGELKAWPRIALKTDELPAKAGNTNLDYHALPDLAVQAQHKSPLDNLRR
;
A
#
# COMPACT_ATOMS: atom_id res chain seq x y z
N ARG A 1 10.37 15.49 22.59
CA ARG A 1 9.32 16.50 22.91
C ARG A 1 9.48 17.82 22.15
N GLU A 2 10.47 17.98 21.25
CA GLU A 2 10.65 19.21 20.47
C GLU A 2 10.93 18.86 19.00
N GLN A 3 9.94 18.30 18.31
CA GLN A 3 10.06 18.02 16.87
C GLN A 3 9.61 19.22 16.01
N PHE A 4 8.89 20.17 16.62
CA PHE A 4 8.35 21.35 15.95
C PHE A 4 8.53 22.59 16.83
N GLU A 5 8.72 23.74 16.17
CA GLU A 5 8.75 25.04 16.83
C GLU A 5 7.33 25.38 17.31
N VAL A 6 7.12 25.44 18.63
CA VAL A 6 5.78 25.61 19.21
C VAL A 6 5.31 27.06 19.05
N ARG A 7 4.33 27.27 18.17
CA ARG A 7 3.67 28.58 18.04
C ARG A 7 2.55 28.73 19.07
N ARG A 8 2.36 29.97 19.56
CA ARG A 8 1.33 30.32 20.56
C ARG A 8 -0.06 30.54 19.98
N GLY A 9 -0.24 30.41 18.66
CA GLY A 9 -1.54 30.55 18.00
C GLY A 9 -2.53 29.48 18.46
N ALA A 10 -3.76 29.86 18.75
CA ALA A 10 -4.80 28.93 19.24
C ALA A 10 -5.15 27.82 18.24
N GLU A 11 -4.89 28.05 16.95
CA GLU A 11 -5.12 27.11 15.85
C GLU A 11 -3.98 26.10 15.67
N HIS A 12 -2.84 26.30 16.31
CA HIS A 12 -1.68 25.43 16.18
C HIS A 12 -1.99 24.04 16.76
N ILE A 13 -1.59 22.97 16.06
CA ILE A 13 -1.90 21.58 16.41
C ILE A 13 -1.55 21.25 17.87
N TYR A 14 -0.37 21.70 18.33
CA TYR A 14 0.08 21.52 19.71
C TYR A 14 -0.88 22.12 20.74
N GLN A 15 -1.40 23.34 20.50
CA GLN A 15 -2.29 24.03 21.43
C GLN A 15 -3.65 23.35 21.49
N GLN A 16 -4.15 22.86 20.35
CA GLN A 16 -5.42 22.14 20.27
C GLN A 16 -5.34 20.81 21.05
N VAL A 17 -4.31 20.01 20.81
CA VAL A 17 -4.10 18.74 21.53
C VAL A 17 -3.85 18.98 23.02
N SER A 18 -3.10 20.03 23.38
CA SER A 18 -2.88 20.41 24.80
C SER A 18 -4.17 20.79 25.51
N LYS A 19 -5.16 21.31 24.78
CA LYS A 19 -6.51 21.61 25.28
C LYS A 19 -7.47 20.42 25.15
N SER A 20 -6.96 19.22 24.90
CA SER A 20 -7.75 17.99 24.70
C SER A 20 -8.75 18.05 23.53
N ALA A 21 -8.48 18.90 22.52
CA ALA A 21 -9.22 18.92 21.27
C ALA A 21 -8.55 18.00 20.24
N TRP A 22 -9.36 17.27 19.47
CA TRP A 22 -8.92 16.36 18.41
C TRP A 22 -9.22 16.99 17.05
N PRO A 23 -8.24 17.67 16.43
CA PRO A 23 -8.45 18.27 15.12
C PRO A 23 -8.61 17.21 14.02
N ALA A 24 -9.32 17.58 12.97
CA ALA A 24 -9.41 16.75 11.77
C ALA A 24 -8.01 16.45 11.21
N GLY A 25 -7.73 15.15 10.99
CA GLY A 25 -6.45 14.65 10.48
C GLY A 25 -5.38 14.45 11.55
N ILE A 26 -5.74 14.46 12.84
CA ILE A 26 -4.78 14.23 13.94
C ILE A 26 -4.06 12.87 13.85
N GLU A 27 -4.65 11.92 13.14
CA GLU A 27 -4.11 10.58 12.90
C GLU A 27 -2.72 10.63 12.23
N TYR A 28 -2.43 11.65 11.42
CA TYR A 28 -1.11 11.82 10.80
C TYR A 28 -0.01 12.26 11.79
N TRP A 29 -0.36 12.56 13.03
CA TRP A 29 0.57 12.78 14.14
C TRP A 29 0.59 11.62 15.14
N GLN A 30 -0.01 10.47 14.79
CA GLN A 30 -0.03 9.27 15.63
C GLN A 30 1.32 8.92 16.29
N PRO A 31 2.48 8.98 15.59
CA PRO A 31 3.78 8.66 16.21
C PRO A 31 4.12 9.51 17.44
N LEU A 32 3.62 10.74 17.55
CA LEU A 32 3.90 11.62 18.69
C LEU A 32 3.23 11.18 20.00
N PHE A 33 2.20 10.34 19.91
CA PHE A 33 1.47 9.83 21.07
C PHE A 33 2.12 8.58 21.68
N PHE A 34 3.13 8.00 21.01
CA PHE A 34 3.86 6.82 21.48
C PHE A 34 5.31 7.19 21.78
N SER A 35 5.89 6.57 22.80
CA SER A 35 7.31 6.78 23.16
C SER A 35 8.27 5.99 22.27
N GLN A 36 7.78 4.91 21.67
CA GLN A 36 8.53 4.04 20.76
C GLN A 36 8.05 4.25 19.31
N PRO A 37 8.90 3.99 18.30
CA PRO A 37 8.49 3.98 16.91
C PRO A 37 7.30 3.05 16.67
N LEU A 38 6.43 3.43 15.73
CA LEU A 38 5.31 2.58 15.35
C LEU A 38 5.84 1.29 14.72
N PRO A 39 5.40 0.11 15.19
CA PRO A 39 5.81 -1.14 14.59
C PRO A 39 5.15 -1.31 13.21
N SER A 40 5.81 -2.05 12.32
CA SER A 40 5.23 -2.42 11.02
C SER A 40 4.04 -3.38 11.21
N LEU A 41 3.13 -3.43 10.24
CA LEU A 41 2.01 -4.38 10.25
C LEU A 41 2.48 -5.84 10.37
N PHE A 42 3.67 -6.14 9.83
CA PHE A 42 4.28 -7.47 9.87
C PHE A 42 4.51 -7.99 11.30
N SER A 43 4.76 -7.11 12.27
CA SER A 43 4.95 -7.49 13.67
C SER A 43 3.72 -8.14 14.32
N TYR A 44 2.53 -7.94 13.74
CA TYR A 44 1.28 -8.52 14.22
C TYR A 44 0.93 -9.84 13.54
N LEU A 45 1.67 -10.23 12.49
CA LEU A 45 1.38 -11.45 11.74
C LEU A 45 1.84 -12.71 12.51
N PRO A 46 1.01 -13.77 12.59
CA PRO A 46 1.43 -15.05 13.17
C PRO A 46 2.63 -15.65 12.43
N ALA A 47 3.47 -16.43 13.13
CA ALA A 47 4.70 -16.99 12.58
C ALA A 47 4.47 -17.92 11.36
N ASN A 48 3.28 -18.50 11.20
CA ASN A 48 2.89 -19.39 10.11
C ASN A 48 2.13 -18.68 8.97
N THR A 49 2.31 -17.37 8.81
CA THR A 49 1.63 -16.59 7.76
C THR A 49 2.24 -16.85 6.38
N LEU A 50 1.37 -17.06 5.39
CA LEU A 50 1.71 -17.10 3.97
C LEU A 50 1.22 -15.81 3.30
N ILE A 51 2.11 -15.10 2.60
CA ILE A 51 1.75 -13.90 1.87
C ILE A 51 1.41 -14.26 0.43
N VAL A 52 0.26 -13.82 -0.05
CA VAL A 52 -0.11 -13.93 -1.47
C VAL A 52 -0.21 -12.53 -2.04
N ASN A 53 0.53 -12.24 -3.12
CA ASN A 53 0.50 -10.95 -3.79
C ASN A 53 0.11 -11.10 -5.26
N THR A 54 -0.56 -10.07 -5.79
CA THR A 54 -1.01 -10.02 -7.18
C THR A 54 -0.38 -8.82 -7.90
N GLY A 55 -0.22 -8.95 -9.22
CA GLY A 55 0.24 -7.85 -10.06
C GLY A 55 1.69 -7.41 -9.82
N ASP A 56 1.93 -6.11 -9.97
CA ASP A 56 3.22 -5.45 -9.75
C ASP A 56 3.21 -4.70 -8.41
N LEU A 57 3.71 -5.37 -7.38
CA LEU A 57 3.80 -4.82 -6.03
C LEU A 57 4.85 -3.72 -5.92
N GLU A 58 5.96 -3.83 -6.65
CA GLU A 58 7.06 -2.87 -6.58
C GLU A 58 6.64 -1.53 -7.16
N GLY A 59 6.12 -1.54 -8.40
CA GLY A 59 5.59 -0.31 -9.00
C GLY A 59 4.43 0.28 -8.22
N ALA A 60 3.57 -0.54 -7.59
CA ALA A 60 2.50 -0.02 -6.72
C ALA A 60 3.04 0.66 -5.47
N ALA A 61 4.04 0.08 -4.82
CA ALA A 61 4.69 0.66 -3.65
C ALA A 61 5.45 1.95 -3.99
N GLU A 62 6.16 1.99 -5.11
CA GLU A 62 6.85 3.19 -5.59
C GLU A 62 5.88 4.34 -5.89
N ARG A 63 4.79 4.06 -6.62
CA ARG A 63 3.75 5.06 -6.88
C ARG A 63 3.15 5.62 -5.59
N PHE A 64 2.83 4.74 -4.65
CA PHE A 64 2.31 5.17 -3.34
C PHE A 64 3.32 6.05 -2.60
N TRP A 65 4.59 5.67 -2.59
CA TRP A 65 5.65 6.45 -1.93
C TRP A 65 5.83 7.82 -2.58
N GLN A 66 5.80 7.91 -3.91
CA GLN A 66 5.85 9.17 -4.64
C GLN A 66 4.66 10.07 -4.29
N ASP A 67 3.43 9.53 -4.31
CA ASP A 67 2.21 10.26 -3.95
C ASP A 67 2.27 10.82 -2.52
N VAL A 68 2.76 10.02 -1.57
CA VAL A 68 2.93 10.43 -0.18
C VAL A 68 3.91 11.59 -0.08
N ASN A 69 5.08 11.50 -0.72
CA ASN A 69 6.08 12.55 -0.69
C ASN A 69 5.58 13.83 -1.37
N GLN A 70 4.87 13.71 -2.50
CA GLN A 70 4.27 14.86 -3.17
C GLN A 70 3.25 15.57 -2.28
N ARG A 71 2.41 14.82 -1.56
CA ARG A 71 1.44 15.38 -0.61
C ARG A 71 2.13 16.03 0.59
N TYR A 72 3.18 15.42 1.12
CA TYR A 72 3.99 15.98 2.19
C TYR A 72 4.60 17.33 1.76
N GLU A 73 5.25 17.36 0.60
CA GLU A 73 5.84 18.56 0.01
C GLU A 73 4.84 19.68 -0.24
N SER A 74 3.67 19.34 -0.78
CA SER A 74 2.62 20.32 -1.04
C SER A 74 2.00 20.89 0.24
N ARG A 75 1.95 20.12 1.34
CA ARG A 75 1.21 20.50 2.56
C ARG A 75 2.11 20.96 3.70
N ARG A 76 3.42 20.70 3.67
CA ARG A 76 4.37 21.13 4.72
C ARG A 76 4.55 22.64 4.84
N VAL A 77 3.98 23.41 3.91
CA VAL A 77 4.05 24.87 3.88
C VAL A 77 3.22 25.54 4.97
N ASP A 78 2.23 24.84 5.54
CA ASP A 78 1.38 25.37 6.62
C ASP A 78 2.13 25.33 7.97
N PRO A 79 2.54 26.49 8.52
CA PRO A 79 3.28 26.52 9.78
C PRO A 79 2.41 26.25 11.01
N MET A 80 1.08 26.22 10.89
CA MET A 80 0.18 25.88 12.01
C MET A 80 0.01 24.37 12.17
N ARG A 81 0.34 23.62 11.11
CA ARG A 81 0.22 22.16 11.03
C ARG A 81 1.51 21.55 10.49
N PRO A 82 2.63 21.67 11.22
CA PRO A 82 3.88 21.10 10.78
C PRO A 82 3.75 19.57 10.71
N LEU A 83 4.08 19.00 9.55
CA LEU A 83 3.90 17.60 9.25
C LEU A 83 5.10 16.77 9.69
N LEU A 84 4.86 15.50 10.04
CA LEU A 84 5.92 14.53 10.26
C LEU A 84 6.48 14.04 8.92
N ALA A 85 7.75 13.64 8.93
CA ALA A 85 8.38 13.05 7.76
C ALA A 85 7.68 11.72 7.38
N PRO A 86 7.48 11.43 6.08
CA PRO A 86 6.74 10.25 5.64
C PRO A 86 7.23 8.91 6.20
N ASP A 87 8.53 8.76 6.40
CA ASP A 87 9.18 7.55 6.93
C ASP A 87 8.83 7.26 8.40
N THR A 88 8.18 8.18 9.10
CA THR A 88 7.70 7.97 10.48
C THR A 88 6.35 7.25 10.55
N LEU A 89 5.54 7.28 9.48
CA LEU A 89 4.24 6.62 9.40
C LEU A 89 4.20 5.49 8.37
N TRP A 90 4.95 5.63 7.27
CA TRP A 90 4.93 4.69 6.17
C TRP A 90 6.29 4.02 5.98
N LEU A 91 6.26 2.72 5.67
CA LEU A 91 7.45 2.01 5.25
C LEU A 91 7.89 2.53 3.87
N ARG A 92 9.19 2.79 3.75
CA ARG A 92 9.82 2.98 2.45
C ARG A 92 9.73 1.69 1.64
N VAL A 93 9.80 1.80 0.31
CA VAL A 93 9.75 0.64 -0.59
C VAL A 93 10.83 -0.38 -0.24
N ASP A 94 12.05 0.06 0.03
CA ASP A 94 13.16 -0.82 0.42
C ASP A 94 12.89 -1.57 1.73
N ALA A 95 12.34 -0.88 2.74
CA ALA A 95 11.97 -1.48 4.02
C ALA A 95 10.81 -2.48 3.89
N LEU A 96 9.80 -2.17 3.06
CA LEU A 96 8.70 -3.07 2.75
C LEU A 96 9.19 -4.39 2.15
N PHE A 97 10.07 -4.33 1.14
CA PHE A 97 10.64 -5.54 0.55
C PHE A 97 11.65 -6.23 1.48
N GLY A 98 12.29 -5.50 2.39
CA GLY A 98 13.07 -6.08 3.49
C GLY A 98 12.21 -6.98 4.39
N GLU A 99 11.08 -6.47 4.86
CA GLU A 99 10.12 -7.22 5.68
C GLU A 99 9.53 -8.42 4.93
N LEU A 100 9.12 -8.23 3.67
CA LEU A 100 8.53 -9.30 2.85
C LEU A 100 9.46 -10.49 2.62
N LYS A 101 10.78 -10.31 2.68
CA LYS A 101 11.75 -11.43 2.54
C LYS A 101 11.72 -12.39 3.73
N ALA A 102 11.21 -11.96 4.89
CA ALA A 102 11.10 -12.80 6.07
C ALA A 102 9.92 -13.80 5.99
N TRP A 103 9.05 -13.66 4.99
CA TRP A 103 7.81 -14.44 4.87
C TRP A 103 7.80 -15.33 3.63
N PRO A 104 7.24 -16.55 3.71
CA PRO A 104 6.95 -17.32 2.51
C PRO A 104 5.91 -16.56 1.66
N ARG A 105 6.13 -16.53 0.35
CA ARG A 105 5.33 -15.70 -0.56
C ARG A 105 4.96 -16.44 -1.85
N ILE A 106 3.70 -16.32 -2.25
CA ILE A 106 3.21 -16.72 -3.58
C ILE A 106 2.84 -15.46 -4.36
N ALA A 107 3.47 -15.28 -5.52
CA ALA A 107 3.13 -14.22 -6.45
C ALA A 107 2.23 -14.77 -7.56
N LEU A 108 1.01 -14.25 -7.65
CA LEU A 108 0.10 -14.59 -8.75
C LEU A 108 0.38 -13.66 -9.93
N LYS A 109 0.64 -14.28 -11.08
CA LYS A 109 0.89 -13.62 -12.36
C LYS A 109 -0.14 -14.11 -13.37
N THR A 110 -0.59 -13.20 -14.22
CA THR A 110 -1.49 -13.50 -15.35
C THR A 110 -0.73 -13.99 -16.57
N ASP A 111 0.56 -13.67 -16.65
CA ASP A 111 1.43 -14.07 -17.75
C ASP A 111 2.04 -15.44 -17.49
N GLU A 112 2.31 -16.16 -18.58
CA GLU A 112 3.02 -17.43 -18.50
C GLU A 112 4.46 -17.19 -18.01
N LEU A 113 4.83 -17.88 -16.95
CA LEU A 113 6.15 -17.79 -16.36
C LEU A 113 7.10 -18.82 -16.99
N PRO A 114 8.40 -18.53 -17.06
CA PRO A 114 9.38 -19.50 -17.54
C PRO A 114 9.41 -20.73 -16.63
N ALA A 115 9.57 -21.91 -17.24
CA ALA A 115 9.70 -23.18 -16.53
C ALA A 115 10.97 -23.19 -15.67
N LYS A 116 10.81 -22.86 -14.38
CA LYS A 116 11.86 -22.79 -13.37
C LYS A 116 11.32 -23.31 -12.03
N ALA A 117 12.20 -23.81 -11.18
CA ALA A 117 11.84 -24.19 -9.82
C ALA A 117 11.23 -22.97 -9.09
N GLY A 118 10.08 -23.18 -8.44
CA GLY A 118 9.30 -22.14 -7.77
C GLY A 118 8.22 -21.47 -8.62
N ASN A 119 8.19 -21.71 -9.94
CA ASN A 119 7.12 -21.28 -10.82
C ASN A 119 6.18 -22.44 -11.14
N THR A 120 4.89 -22.18 -11.21
CA THR A 120 3.88 -23.15 -11.67
C THR A 120 2.85 -22.41 -12.50
N ASN A 121 2.83 -22.67 -13.80
CA ASN A 121 1.76 -22.19 -14.67
C ASN A 121 0.54 -23.08 -14.47
N LEU A 122 -0.55 -22.47 -14.04
CA LEU A 122 -1.83 -23.15 -13.88
C LEU A 122 -2.58 -23.04 -15.22
N ASP A 123 -3.24 -24.12 -15.66
CA ASP A 123 -3.97 -24.21 -16.94
C ASP A 123 -5.29 -23.41 -16.95
N TYR A 124 -5.24 -22.16 -16.49
CA TYR A 124 -6.34 -21.21 -16.64
C TYR A 124 -6.30 -20.59 -18.03
N HIS A 125 -7.45 -20.62 -18.70
CA HIS A 125 -7.62 -20.04 -20.02
C HIS A 125 -8.77 -19.04 -20.01
N ALA A 126 -8.65 -17.99 -20.83
CA ALA A 126 -9.76 -17.09 -21.08
C ALA A 126 -10.94 -17.88 -21.66
N LEU A 127 -12.14 -17.46 -21.28
CA LEU A 127 -13.36 -18.02 -21.85
C LEU A 127 -13.33 -17.80 -23.39
N PRO A 128 -13.57 -18.85 -24.19
CA PRO A 128 -13.70 -18.65 -25.63
C PRO A 128 -14.89 -17.74 -25.93
N ASP A 129 -14.91 -17.15 -27.13
CA ASP A 129 -16.06 -16.36 -27.56
C ASP A 129 -17.33 -17.22 -27.58
N LEU A 130 -18.30 -16.87 -26.73
CA LEU A 130 -19.58 -17.57 -26.59
C LEU A 130 -20.70 -16.91 -27.41
N ALA A 131 -20.42 -15.82 -28.13
CA ALA A 131 -21.44 -15.12 -28.90
C ALA A 131 -21.99 -15.99 -30.04
N VAL A 132 -23.32 -16.03 -30.17
CA VAL A 132 -23.98 -16.72 -31.27
C VAL A 132 -23.80 -15.90 -32.54
N GLN A 133 -23.06 -16.45 -33.50
CA GLN A 133 -22.81 -15.80 -34.79
C GLN A 133 -23.99 -16.06 -35.74
N ALA A 134 -25.13 -15.42 -35.49
CA ALA A 134 -26.40 -15.65 -36.21
C ALA A 134 -26.32 -15.48 -37.74
N GLN A 135 -25.29 -14.77 -38.23
CA GLN A 135 -25.05 -14.56 -39.66
C GLN A 135 -24.21 -15.66 -40.33
N HIS A 136 -23.59 -16.54 -39.53
CA HIS A 136 -22.82 -17.68 -40.04
C HIS A 136 -23.74 -18.88 -40.31
N LYS A 137 -23.37 -19.71 -41.30
CA LYS A 137 -24.09 -20.97 -41.62
C LYS A 137 -24.17 -21.95 -40.44
N SER A 138 -23.25 -21.81 -39.48
CA SER A 138 -23.23 -22.58 -38.24
C SER A 138 -23.07 -21.63 -37.04
N PRO A 139 -24.17 -21.04 -36.53
CA PRO A 139 -24.14 -19.99 -35.52
C PRO A 139 -23.53 -20.39 -34.16
N LEU A 140 -23.40 -21.70 -33.91
CA LEU A 140 -22.96 -22.29 -32.63
C LEU A 140 -21.62 -23.02 -32.75
N ASP A 141 -20.90 -22.91 -33.87
CA ASP A 141 -19.65 -23.69 -34.05
C ASP A 141 -18.58 -23.35 -33.00
N ASN A 142 -18.52 -22.11 -32.50
CA ASN A 142 -17.60 -21.71 -31.42
C ASN A 142 -17.89 -22.41 -30.07
N LEU A 143 -19.09 -22.98 -29.91
CA LEU A 143 -19.55 -23.66 -28.69
C LEU A 143 -19.45 -25.19 -28.80
N ARG A 144 -19.11 -25.74 -29.98
CA ARG A 144 -18.93 -27.19 -30.18
C ARG A 144 -17.50 -27.56 -29.76
N ARG A 145 -17.31 -27.85 -28.48
CA ARG A 145 -16.14 -28.55 -27.94
C ARG A 145 -16.55 -29.94 -27.45
#